data_AF-A0A6N7AQ08-F1
#
_entry.id   AF-A0A6N7AQ08-F1
#
_cell.length_a   1.000
_cell.length_b   1.000
_cell.length_c   1.000
_cell.angle_alpha   90.00
_cell.angle_beta   90.00
_cell.angle_gamma   90.00
#
_symmetry.space_group_name_H-M   'P 1'
#
loop_
_entity.id
_entity.type
_entity.pdbx_description
1 polymer ?
#
loop_
_entity_poly.entity_id
_entity_poly.type
_entity_poly.pdbx_seq_one_letter_code
_entity_poly.pdbx_strand_id
1 'polypeptide(L)'
;MSIGKDVILHKARLDEKKKRLATLNLRAENYIIILRDIIDPATEDSNDLDLCRAQITLEDFVSLNEEKLALKAEIARMERELNG
;
A
#
# COMPACT_ATOMS: atom_id res chain seq x y z
N MET A 1 29.18 17.89 -9.42
CA MET A 1 27.90 18.27 -8.80
C MET A 1 28.15 18.51 -7.32
N SER A 2 27.48 19.50 -6.71
CA SER A 2 27.68 19.80 -5.29
C SER A 2 26.94 18.75 -4.45
N ILE A 3 27.63 18.15 -3.48
CA ILE A 3 27.12 17.15 -2.53
C ILE A 3 25.75 17.58 -1.93
N GLY A 4 25.57 18.89 -1.71
CA GLY A 4 24.29 19.42 -1.19
C GLY A 4 23.10 19.27 -2.15
N LYS A 5 23.32 19.38 -3.48
CA LYS A 5 22.24 19.19 -4.46
C LYS A 5 21.81 17.73 -4.55
N ASP A 6 22.75 16.81 -4.44
CA ASP A 6 22.49 15.37 -4.51
C ASP A 6 21.67 14.92 -3.27
N VAL A 7 22.05 15.37 -2.07
CA VAL A 7 21.29 15.09 -0.83
C VAL A 7 19.85 15.61 -0.90
N ILE A 8 19.64 16.81 -1.43
CA ILE A 8 18.29 17.38 -1.61
C ILE A 8 17.45 16.51 -2.58
N LEU A 9 18.05 16.07 -3.68
CA LEU A 9 17.36 15.21 -4.66
C LEU A 9 16.97 13.85 -4.04
N HIS A 10 17.87 13.26 -3.27
CA HIS A 10 17.61 12.00 -2.57
C HIS A 10 16.52 12.13 -1.51
N LYS A 11 16.49 13.23 -0.75
CA LYS A 11 15.41 13.52 0.20
C LYS A 11 14.06 13.71 -0.50
N ALA A 12 14.03 14.46 -1.61
CA ALA A 12 12.79 14.64 -2.38
C ALA A 12 12.22 13.31 -2.89
N ARG A 13 13.08 12.40 -3.41
CA ARG A 13 12.67 11.05 -3.82
C ARG A 13 12.16 10.21 -2.66
N LEU A 14 12.79 10.32 -1.49
CA LEU A 14 12.33 9.63 -0.28
C LEU A 14 10.93 10.11 0.13
N ASP A 15 10.70 11.42 0.11
CA ASP A 15 9.40 12.01 0.45
C ASP A 15 8.30 11.59 -0.53
N GLU A 16 8.62 11.51 -1.82
CA GLU A 16 7.69 11.00 -2.84
C GLU A 16 7.30 9.54 -2.56
N LYS A 17 8.27 8.69 -2.21
CA LYS A 17 7.99 7.30 -1.83
C LYS A 17 7.16 7.20 -0.56
N LYS A 18 7.42 8.03 0.45
CA LYS A 18 6.62 8.11 1.68
C LYS A 18 5.18 8.54 1.40
N LYS A 19 4.97 9.50 0.50
CA LYS A 19 3.63 9.90 0.04
C LYS A 19 2.92 8.74 -0.65
N ARG A 20 3.59 8.03 -1.57
CA ARG A 20 3.04 6.82 -2.20
C ARG A 20 2.67 5.76 -1.17
N LEU A 21 3.51 5.53 -0.16
CA LEU A 21 3.22 4.60 0.93
C LEU A 21 1.95 4.99 1.70
N ALA A 22 1.75 6.28 1.99
CA ALA A 22 0.54 6.77 2.62
C ALA A 22 -0.70 6.51 1.76
N THR A 23 -0.63 6.75 0.44
CA THR A 23 -1.71 6.44 -0.50
C THR A 23 -2.03 4.94 -0.53
N LEU A 24 -1.00 4.07 -0.52
CA LEU A 24 -1.21 2.62 -0.47
C LEU A 24 -1.89 2.20 0.84
N ASN A 25 -1.56 2.82 1.98
CA ASN A 25 -2.28 2.54 3.24
C ASN A 25 -3.76 2.89 3.15
N LEU A 26 -4.11 4.07 2.61
CA LEU A 26 -5.51 4.47 2.43
C LEU A 26 -6.27 3.51 1.50
N ARG A 27 -5.62 3.07 0.41
CA ARG A 27 -6.20 2.07 -0.49
C ARG A 27 -6.41 0.72 0.21
N ALA A 28 -5.47 0.29 1.05
CA ALA A 28 -5.61 -0.93 1.84
C ALA A 28 -6.80 -0.85 2.81
N GLU A 29 -6.99 0.30 3.47
CA GLU A 29 -8.16 0.54 4.33
C GLU A 29 -9.47 0.48 3.54
N ASN A 30 -9.49 1.06 2.33
CA ASN A 30 -10.65 0.98 1.45
C ASN A 30 -11.00 -0.47 1.05
N TYR A 31 -10.00 -1.29 0.72
CA TYR A 31 -10.23 -2.71 0.42
C TYR A 31 -10.81 -3.47 1.61
N ILE A 32 -10.41 -3.15 2.84
CA ILE A 32 -10.98 -3.75 4.06
C ILE A 32 -12.46 -3.36 4.21
N ILE A 33 -12.82 -2.11 3.91
CA ILE A 33 -14.21 -1.65 3.93
C ILE A 33 -15.02 -2.41 2.88
N ILE A 34 -14.54 -2.48 1.65
CA ILE A 34 -15.20 -3.21 0.55
C ILE A 34 -15.41 -4.68 0.92
N LEU A 35 -14.40 -5.35 1.48
CA LEU A 35 -14.53 -6.74 1.92
C LEU A 35 -15.60 -6.92 3.00
N ARG A 36 -15.72 -5.97 3.94
CA ARG A 36 -16.76 -5.99 4.97
C ARG A 36 -18.16 -5.75 4.39
N ASP A 37 -18.27 -4.90 3.37
CA ASP A 37 -19.54 -4.64 2.70
C ASP A 37 -20.00 -5.84 1.86
N ILE A 38 -19.05 -6.60 1.29
CA ILE A 38 -19.36 -7.83 0.54
C ILE A 38 -19.74 -8.96 1.50
N ILE A 39 -18.95 -9.15 2.56
CA ILE A 39 -19.19 -10.15 3.59
C ILE A 39 -20.03 -9.50 4.68
N ASP A 40 -21.28 -9.15 4.37
CA ASP A 40 -22.20 -8.65 5.39
C ASP A 40 -22.64 -9.84 6.28
N PRO A 41 -22.22 -9.89 7.55
CA PRO A 41 -22.58 -10.98 8.46
C PRO A 41 -24.07 -10.97 8.84
N ALA A 42 -24.82 -9.91 8.51
CA ALA A 42 -26.26 -9.81 8.74
C ALA A 42 -27.11 -10.39 7.59
N THR A 43 -26.51 -10.64 6.43
CA THR A 43 -27.17 -11.31 5.31
C THR A 43 -26.87 -12.81 5.34
N GLU A 44 -27.90 -13.62 5.61
CA GLU A 44 -27.81 -15.09 5.59
C GLU A 44 -27.63 -15.68 4.17
N ASP A 45 -27.83 -14.87 3.12
CA ASP A 45 -27.72 -15.27 1.70
C ASP A 45 -26.47 -14.67 1.02
N SER A 46 -25.28 -14.99 1.55
CA SER A 46 -24.06 -14.80 0.75
C SER A 46 -24.13 -15.74 -0.46
N ASN A 47 -24.30 -15.19 -1.66
CA ASN A 47 -24.35 -15.98 -2.89
C ASN A 47 -22.94 -16.16 -3.50
N ASP A 48 -22.80 -17.08 -4.46
CA ASP A 48 -21.53 -17.37 -5.11
C ASP A 48 -20.87 -16.15 -5.77
N LEU A 49 -21.68 -15.17 -6.22
CA LEU A 49 -21.17 -13.94 -6.81
C LEU A 49 -20.49 -13.05 -5.76
N ASP A 50 -21.04 -12.96 -4.54
CA ASP A 50 -20.44 -12.21 -3.44
C ASP A 50 -19.12 -12.85 -3.00
N LEU A 51 -19.05 -14.18 -2.94
CA LEU A 51 -17.81 -14.91 -2.68
C LEU A 51 -16.75 -14.65 -3.77
N CYS A 52 -17.13 -14.64 -5.05
CA CYS A 52 -16.22 -14.30 -6.14
C CYS A 52 -15.70 -12.85 -6.04
N ARG A 53 -16.58 -11.91 -5.70
CA ARG A 53 -16.19 -10.50 -5.50
C ARG A 53 -15.27 -10.33 -4.30
N ALA A 54 -15.53 -11.03 -3.20
CA ALA A 54 -14.67 -11.04 -2.03
C ALA A 54 -13.28 -11.61 -2.37
N GLN A 55 -13.23 -12.71 -3.13
CA GLN A 55 -11.97 -13.31 -3.56
C GLN A 55 -11.13 -12.34 -4.42
N ILE A 56 -11.72 -11.74 -5.45
CA ILE A 56 -11.03 -10.77 -6.31
C ILE A 56 -10.51 -9.58 -5.48
N THR A 57 -11.35 -9.07 -4.57
CA THR A 57 -10.99 -7.95 -3.69
C THR A 57 -9.84 -8.31 -2.75
N LEU A 58 -9.80 -9.56 -2.28
CA LEU A 58 -8.72 -10.08 -1.44
C LEU A 58 -7.42 -10.24 -2.23
N GLU A 59 -7.48 -10.74 -3.46
CA GLU A 59 -6.31 -10.88 -4.35
C GLU A 59 -5.69 -9.50 -4.67
N ASP A 60 -6.53 -8.50 -4.94
CA ASP A 60 -6.12 -7.11 -5.11
C ASP A 60 -5.47 -6.55 -3.84
N PHE A 61 -6.05 -6.82 -2.66
CA PHE A 61 -5.52 -6.39 -1.38
C PHE A 61 -4.15 -7.02 -1.09
N VAL A 62 -3.98 -8.31 -1.36
CA VAL A 62 -2.71 -9.02 -1.19
C VAL A 62 -1.64 -8.42 -2.10
N SER A 63 -1.96 -8.23 -3.38
CA SER A 63 -1.04 -7.60 -4.35
C SER A 63 -0.62 -6.20 -3.92
N LEU A 64 -1.57 -5.40 -3.42
CA LEU A 64 -1.28 -4.07 -2.88
C LEU A 64 -0.39 -4.15 -1.63
N ASN A 65 -0.60 -5.14 -0.76
CA ASN A 65 0.21 -5.31 0.44
C ASN A 65 1.66 -5.72 0.11
N GLU A 66 1.87 -6.54 -0.91
CA GLU A 66 3.21 -6.86 -1.43
C GLU A 66 3.92 -5.61 -1.95
N GLU A 67 3.25 -4.80 -2.77
CA GLU A 67 3.80 -3.51 -3.24
C GLU A 67 4.18 -2.62 -2.05
N LYS A 68 3.31 -2.57 -1.03
CA LYS A 68 3.54 -1.79 0.19
C LYS A 68 4.77 -2.25 0.96
N LEU A 69 4.96 -3.55 1.11
CA LEU A 69 6.12 -4.13 1.79
C LEU A 69 7.42 -3.84 1.03
N ALA A 70 7.41 -3.99 -0.29
CA ALA A 70 8.53 -3.64 -1.14
C ALA A 70 8.91 -2.16 -1.02
N LEU A 71 7.90 -1.27 -1.06
CA LEU A 71 8.10 0.17 -0.92
C LEU A 71 8.65 0.56 0.47
N LYS A 72 8.16 -0.08 1.55
CA LYS A 72 8.71 0.11 2.90
C LYS A 72 10.18 -0.30 2.99
N ALA A 73 10.55 -1.44 2.40
CA ALA A 73 11.93 -1.90 2.37
C ALA A 73 12.83 -0.92 1.60
N GLU A 74 12.34 -0.38 0.49
CA GLU A 74 13.06 0.62 -0.30
C GLU A 74 13.27 1.94 0.47
N ILE A 75 12.22 2.44 1.12
CA ILE A 75 12.30 3.63 1.99
C ILE A 75 13.34 3.42 3.09
N ALA A 76 13.29 2.28 3.78
CA ALA A 76 14.24 1.97 4.86
C ALA A 76 15.69 1.81 4.37
N ARG A 77 15.89 1.40 3.11
CA ARG A 77 17.22 1.39 2.47
C ARG A 77 17.69 2.82 2.20
N MET A 78 16.85 3.65 1.58
CA MET A 78 17.18 5.05 1.26
C MET A 78 17.42 5.90 2.52
N GLU A 79 16.71 5.64 3.62
CA GLU A 79 16.95 6.31 4.91
C GLU A 79 18.30 5.95 5.50
N ARG A 80 18.77 4.70 5.32
CA ARG A 80 20.11 4.29 5.75
C ARG A 80 21.19 4.94 4.89
N GLU A 81 21.00 4.98 3.57
CA GLU A 81 21.93 5.62 2.62
C GLU A 81 22.06 7.13 2.84
N LEU A 82 21.01 7.79 3.34
CA LEU A 82 21.02 9.24 3.62
C LEU A 82 21.61 9.62 4.99
N ASN A 83 21.64 8.67 5.94
CA ASN A 83 22.08 8.91 7.31
C ASN A 83 23.45 8.28 7.65
N GLY A 84 23.99 7.44 6.76
CA GLY A 84 25.35 6.90 6.82
C GLY A 84 26.31 7.70 5.95
#